data_AF-A0A952U8H8-F1
#
_entry.id   AF-A0A952U8H8-F1
#
_cell.length_a   1.000
_cell.length_b   1.000
_cell.length_c   1.000
_cell.angle_alpha   90.00
_cell.angle_beta   90.00
_cell.angle_gamma   90.00
#
_symmetry.space_group_name_H-M   'P 1'
#
loop_
_entity.id
_entity.type
_entity.pdbx_description
1 polymer ?
#
loop_
_entity_poly.entity_id
_entity_poly.type
_entity_poly.pdbx_seq_one_letter_code
_entity_poly.pdbx_strand_id
1 'polypeptide(L)'
;MQNSVKPPRRYRPLGISIAILSAMIMYALYPLIYAYPAIWSRFTNRDAGIDFIGGTWGYVALIVAVFVVAASIAAWIGRPVGVRMIYIFLVWTAAAVQFVKQIPALNPPQPGIPAVGTDIQLPPLYYVCLGILNFLIPLYVTWYLNRAPARAFYSAAMPMLDTSEKNN
;
A
#
# COMPACT_ATOMS: atom_id res chain seq x y z
N MET A 1 12.36 -44.67 -16.34
CA MET A 1 11.21 -43.83 -15.95
C MET A 1 11.74 -42.71 -15.05
N GLN A 2 11.87 -41.49 -15.57
CA GLN A 2 12.28 -40.33 -14.76
C GLN A 2 11.08 -39.89 -13.94
N ASN A 3 11.14 -40.06 -12.62
CA ASN A 3 10.16 -39.51 -11.71
C ASN A 3 10.22 -37.99 -11.79
N SER A 4 9.23 -37.35 -12.41
CA SER A 4 9.11 -35.89 -12.40
C SER A 4 8.87 -35.45 -10.95
N VAL A 5 9.93 -35.06 -10.25
CA VAL A 5 9.82 -34.43 -8.93
C VAL A 5 9.05 -33.14 -9.12
N LYS A 6 7.76 -33.14 -8.78
CA LYS A 6 6.96 -31.91 -8.78
C LYS A 6 7.65 -30.92 -7.83
N PRO A 7 7.93 -29.68 -8.26
CA PRO A 7 8.52 -28.70 -7.36
C PRO A 7 7.61 -28.58 -6.13
N PRO A 8 8.18 -28.48 -4.92
CA PRO A 8 7.38 -28.39 -3.70
C PRO A 8 6.40 -27.23 -3.83
N ARG A 9 5.11 -27.51 -3.62
CA ARG A 9 4.06 -26.49 -3.64
C ARG A 9 4.41 -25.43 -2.60
N ARG A 10 4.73 -24.21 -3.04
CA ARG A 10 4.90 -23.08 -2.13
C ARG A 10 3.57 -22.79 -1.44
N TYR A 11 3.48 -23.18 -0.18
CA TYR A 11 2.36 -22.80 0.66
C TYR A 11 2.47 -21.29 0.93
N ARG A 12 1.47 -20.54 0.48
CA ARG A 12 1.37 -19.10 0.71
C ARG A 12 0.70 -18.91 2.07
N PRO A 13 1.39 -18.38 3.09
CA PRO A 13 0.76 -18.18 4.39
C PRO A 13 -0.35 -17.15 4.24
N LEU A 14 -1.57 -17.52 4.67
CA LEU A 14 -2.77 -16.69 4.53
C LEU A 14 -2.58 -15.26 5.05
N GLY A 15 -1.79 -15.07 6.11
CA GLY A 15 -1.56 -13.74 6.67
C GLY A 15 -0.69 -12.83 5.80
N ILE A 16 0.14 -13.33 4.88
CA ILE A 16 0.81 -12.46 3.90
C ILE A 16 -0.23 -11.90 2.93
N SER A 17 -1.13 -12.74 2.44
CA SER A 17 -2.19 -12.30 1.53
C SER A 17 -3.09 -11.25 2.20
N ILE A 18 -3.43 -11.45 3.48
CA ILE A 18 -4.23 -10.48 4.25
C ILE A 18 -3.46 -9.17 4.45
N ALA A 19 -2.17 -9.22 4.76
CA ALA A 19 -1.34 -8.03 4.93
C ALA A 19 -1.16 -7.23 3.63
N ILE A 20 -1.00 -7.91 2.49
CA ILE A 20 -0.93 -7.26 1.18
C ILE A 20 -2.28 -6.62 0.84
N LEU A 21 -3.36 -7.38 1.03
CA LEU A 21 -4.71 -6.94 0.68
C LEU A 21 -5.17 -5.76 1.55
N SER A 22 -4.90 -5.77 2.86
CA SER A 22 -5.27 -4.67 3.76
C SER A 22 -4.55 -3.37 3.39
N ALA A 23 -3.24 -3.42 3.14
CA ALA A 23 -2.48 -2.27 2.70
C ALA A 23 -2.89 -1.81 1.29
N MET A 24 -3.20 -2.73 0.37
CA MET A 24 -3.68 -2.37 -0.96
C MET A 24 -5.02 -1.63 -0.91
N ILE A 25 -5.96 -2.09 -0.07
CA ILE A 25 -7.26 -1.44 0.08
C ILE A 25 -7.10 -0.04 0.69
N MET A 26 -6.38 0.06 1.80
CA MET A 26 -6.31 1.30 2.57
C MET A 26 -5.39 2.37 1.93
N TYR A 27 -4.25 1.96 1.38
CA TYR A 27 -3.24 2.91 0.89
C TYR A 27 -3.24 3.08 -0.63
N ALA A 28 -3.79 2.13 -1.38
CA ALA A 28 -3.77 2.18 -2.83
C ALA A 28 -5.16 2.47 -3.42
N LEU A 29 -6.15 1.64 -3.11
CA LEU A 29 -7.50 1.78 -3.67
C LEU A 29 -8.20 3.06 -3.19
N TYR A 30 -8.13 3.35 -1.89
CA TYR A 30 -8.77 4.55 -1.33
C TYR A 30 -8.37 5.86 -2.05
N PRO A 31 -7.08 6.23 -2.18
CA PRO A 31 -6.70 7.42 -2.93
C PRO A 31 -7.00 7.31 -4.43
N LEU A 32 -6.87 6.12 -5.04
CA LEU A 32 -7.18 5.93 -6.47
C LEU A 32 -8.66 6.14 -6.81
N ILE A 33 -9.58 5.86 -5.88
CA ILE A 33 -11.01 6.15 -6.06
C ILE A 33 -11.23 7.65 -6.30
N TYR A 34 -10.49 8.52 -5.58
CA TYR A 34 -10.57 9.97 -5.79
C TYR A 34 -9.85 10.45 -7.06
N ALA A 35 -9.01 9.63 -7.69
CA ALA A 35 -8.44 9.96 -8.98
C ALA A 35 -9.48 9.92 -10.11
N TYR A 36 -10.48 9.04 -10.01
CA TYR A 36 -11.51 8.86 -11.02
C TYR A 36 -12.26 10.17 -11.37
N PRO A 37 -12.85 10.92 -10.41
CA PRO A 37 -13.54 12.17 -10.73
C PRO A 37 -12.59 13.21 -11.32
N ALA A 38 -11.32 13.26 -10.89
CA ALA A 38 -10.32 14.19 -11.43
C ALA A 38 -9.92 13.85 -12.88
N ILE A 39 -9.82 12.57 -13.22
CA ILE A 39 -9.56 12.11 -14.59
C ILE A 39 -10.78 12.42 -15.47
N TRP A 40 -11.98 12.10 -14.98
CA TRP A 40 -13.25 12.34 -15.68
C TRP A 40 -13.47 13.83 -15.98
N SER A 41 -13.12 14.71 -15.03
CA SER A 41 -13.29 16.15 -15.19
C SER A 41 -12.39 16.72 -16.29
N ARG A 42 -11.15 16.21 -16.41
CA ARG A 42 -10.24 16.54 -17.52
C ARG A 42 -10.78 16.06 -18.88
N PHE A 43 -11.41 14.89 -18.94
CA PHE A 43 -12.05 14.43 -20.17
C PHE A 43 -13.28 15.25 -20.57
N THR A 44 -13.99 15.82 -19.59
CA THR A 44 -15.24 16.57 -19.82
C THR A 44 -15.01 18.09 -19.92
N ASN A 45 -13.76 18.57 -19.85
CA ASN A 45 -13.41 20.01 -19.73
C ASN A 45 -14.20 20.71 -18.62
N ARG A 46 -14.37 20.04 -17.47
CA ARG A 46 -14.98 20.62 -16.28
C ARG A 46 -13.94 20.65 -15.16
N ASP A 47 -13.83 21.76 -14.45
CA ASP A 47 -12.85 21.91 -13.36
C ASP A 47 -13.30 21.28 -12.03
N ALA A 48 -14.54 20.77 -11.96
CA ALA A 48 -15.18 20.25 -10.75
C ALA A 48 -14.55 18.98 -10.15
N GLY A 49 -13.45 18.45 -10.70
CA GLY A 49 -12.82 17.20 -10.25
C GLY A 49 -11.51 17.37 -9.51
N ILE A 50 -10.86 18.53 -9.62
CA ILE A 50 -9.49 18.74 -9.12
C ILE A 50 -9.47 18.90 -7.60
N ASP A 51 -10.56 19.43 -7.03
CA ASP A 51 -10.70 19.66 -5.58
C ASP A 51 -10.73 18.35 -4.78
N PHE A 52 -11.21 17.24 -5.36
CA PHE A 52 -11.27 15.93 -4.70
C PHE A 52 -9.89 15.34 -4.38
N ILE A 53 -8.84 15.76 -5.09
CA ILE A 53 -7.49 15.26 -4.83
C ILE A 53 -6.97 15.79 -3.48
N GLY A 54 -7.37 17.01 -3.09
CA GLY A 54 -6.88 17.67 -1.88
C GLY A 54 -5.49 18.29 -2.05
N GLY A 55 -5.26 18.97 -3.18
CA GLY A 55 -4.04 19.72 -3.45
C GLY A 55 -2.77 18.87 -3.60
N THR A 56 -1.61 19.47 -3.32
CA THR A 56 -0.27 18.86 -3.54
C THR A 56 -0.13 17.49 -2.84
N TRP A 57 -0.54 17.39 -1.58
CA TRP A 57 -0.47 16.15 -0.81
C TRP A 57 -1.38 15.06 -1.37
N GLY A 58 -2.48 15.45 -2.01
CA GLY A 58 -3.33 14.56 -2.77
C GLY A 58 -2.63 13.88 -3.94
N TYR A 59 -1.94 14.66 -4.77
CA TYR A 59 -1.16 14.12 -5.89
C TYR A 59 -0.02 13.23 -5.41
N VAL A 60 0.66 13.61 -4.33
CA VAL A 60 1.69 12.77 -3.71
C VAL A 60 1.08 11.44 -3.25
N ALA A 61 -0.09 11.46 -2.61
CA ALA A 61 -0.78 10.23 -2.20
C ALA A 61 -1.16 9.34 -3.39
N LEU A 62 -1.58 9.93 -4.53
CA LEU A 62 -1.86 9.17 -5.76
C LEU A 62 -0.62 8.51 -6.34
N ILE A 63 0.50 9.22 -6.41
CA ILE A 63 1.77 8.68 -6.90
C ILE A 63 2.21 7.52 -6.01
N VAL A 64 2.19 7.72 -4.69
CA VAL A 64 2.54 6.67 -3.72
C VAL A 64 1.58 5.49 -3.83
N ALA A 65 0.28 5.72 -4.03
CA ALA A 65 -0.71 4.67 -4.22
C ALA A 65 -0.39 3.77 -5.42
N VAL A 66 0.00 4.35 -6.55
CA VAL A 66 0.43 3.59 -7.74
C VAL A 66 1.66 2.73 -7.41
N PHE A 67 2.65 3.28 -6.70
CA PHE A 67 3.81 2.51 -6.26
C PHE A 67 3.44 1.38 -5.28
N VAL A 68 2.49 1.61 -4.37
CA VAL A 68 1.98 0.59 -3.45
C VAL A 68 1.26 -0.51 -4.23
N VAL A 69 0.46 -0.21 -5.26
CA VAL A 69 -0.14 -1.24 -6.12
C VAL A 69 0.94 -2.07 -6.81
N ALA A 70 1.92 -1.43 -7.42
CA ALA A 70 3.02 -2.13 -8.08
C ALA A 70 3.80 -3.02 -7.10
N ALA A 71 4.07 -2.52 -5.90
CA ALA A 71 4.76 -3.25 -4.85
C ALA A 71 3.91 -4.39 -4.28
N SER A 72 2.59 -4.24 -4.16
CA SER A 72 1.65 -5.30 -3.77
C SER A 72 1.64 -6.43 -4.80
N ILE A 73 1.62 -6.11 -6.09
CA ILE A 73 1.71 -7.11 -7.18
C ILE A 73 3.08 -7.81 -7.13
N ALA A 74 4.18 -7.07 -6.96
CA ALA A 74 5.51 -7.64 -6.84
C ALA A 74 5.64 -8.55 -5.60
N ALA A 75 5.10 -8.13 -4.45
CA ALA A 75 5.04 -8.91 -3.23
C ALA A 75 4.19 -10.18 -3.40
N TRP A 76 3.11 -10.10 -4.19
CA TRP A 76 2.27 -11.26 -4.53
C TRP A 76 3.01 -12.28 -5.41
N ILE A 77 3.89 -11.82 -6.30
CA ILE A 77 4.68 -12.67 -7.20
C ILE A 77 5.86 -13.34 -6.47
N GLY A 78 6.40 -12.72 -5.40
CA GLY A 78 7.32 -13.38 -4.46
C GLY A 78 8.73 -13.68 -4.98
N ARG A 79 9.27 -12.86 -5.90
CA ARG A 79 10.52 -13.18 -6.63
C ARG A 79 11.85 -12.76 -5.96
N PRO A 80 11.96 -11.62 -5.24
CA PRO A 80 13.21 -11.28 -4.53
C PRO A 80 13.04 -10.91 -3.03
N VAL A 81 14.06 -11.21 -2.21
CA VAL A 81 14.17 -10.80 -0.79
C VAL A 81 14.09 -9.28 -0.62
N GLY A 82 14.60 -8.51 -1.60
CA GLY A 82 14.55 -7.04 -1.61
C GLY A 82 13.14 -6.46 -1.71
N VAL A 83 12.20 -7.16 -2.37
CA VAL A 83 10.81 -6.67 -2.51
C VAL A 83 10.13 -6.53 -1.16
N ARG A 84 10.49 -7.36 -0.19
CA ARG A 84 9.98 -7.23 1.18
C ARG A 84 10.34 -5.88 1.80
N MET A 85 11.61 -5.46 1.71
CA MET A 85 12.05 -4.19 2.29
C MET A 85 11.47 -3.00 1.54
N ILE A 86 11.42 -3.07 0.21
CA ILE A 86 10.80 -2.04 -0.62
C ILE A 86 9.30 -1.90 -0.27
N TYR A 87 8.60 -3.02 -0.11
CA TYR A 87 7.18 -3.00 0.24
C TYR A 87 6.94 -2.41 1.63
N ILE A 88 7.73 -2.80 2.64
CA ILE A 88 7.64 -2.22 4.00
C ILE A 88 7.89 -0.71 3.91
N PHE A 89 8.95 -0.29 3.24
CA PHE A 89 9.29 1.13 3.07
C PHE A 89 8.13 1.90 2.43
N LEU A 90 7.59 1.41 1.30
CA LEU A 90 6.47 2.05 0.60
C LEU A 90 5.19 2.14 1.45
N VAL A 91 4.86 1.09 2.20
CA VAL A 91 3.69 1.09 3.08
C VAL A 91 3.85 2.11 4.21
N TRP A 92 5.06 2.26 4.77
CA TRP A 92 5.36 3.31 5.75
C TRP A 92 5.33 4.71 5.14
N THR A 93 5.86 4.89 3.94
CA THR A 93 5.77 6.18 3.20
C THR A 93 4.31 6.54 2.94
N ALA A 94 3.49 5.57 2.53
CA ALA A 94 2.06 5.79 2.32
C ALA A 94 1.34 6.18 3.61
N ALA A 95 1.64 5.50 4.72
CA ALA A 95 1.09 5.86 6.03
C ALA A 95 1.50 7.27 6.46
N ALA A 96 2.75 7.68 6.23
CA ALA A 96 3.23 9.02 6.54
C ALA A 96 2.51 10.10 5.70
N VAL A 97 2.33 9.87 4.40
CA VAL A 97 1.60 10.81 3.52
C VAL A 97 0.13 10.93 3.96
N GLN A 98 -0.53 9.82 4.27
CA GLN A 98 -1.91 9.84 4.76
C GLN A 98 -2.03 10.57 6.10
N PHE A 99 -1.05 10.41 6.99
CA PHE A 99 -1.02 11.13 8.27
C PHE A 99 -0.90 12.64 8.05
N VAL A 100 0.00 13.09 7.17
CA VAL A 100 0.15 14.52 6.85
C VAL A 100 -1.15 15.11 6.27
N LYS A 101 -1.85 14.35 5.41
CA LYS A 101 -3.16 14.76 4.88
C LYS A 101 -4.25 14.89 5.93
N GLN A 102 -4.15 14.21 7.07
CA GLN A 102 -5.13 14.28 8.16
C GLN A 102 -4.95 15.50 9.05
N ILE A 103 -3.75 16.09 9.11
CA ILE A 103 -3.44 17.22 10.02
C ILE A 103 -4.41 18.40 9.80
N PRO A 104 -4.68 18.87 8.57
CA PRO A 104 -5.64 19.97 8.35
C PRO A 104 -7.08 19.60 8.74
N ALA A 105 -7.45 18.32 8.68
CA ALA A 105 -8.79 17.86 9.06
C ALA A 105 -9.02 17.87 10.59
N LEU A 106 -7.95 17.83 11.38
CA LEU A 106 -8.01 17.94 12.85
C LEU A 106 -8.13 19.41 13.32
N ASN A 107 -7.69 20.36 12.50
CA ASN A 107 -7.74 21.80 12.76
C ASN A 107 -8.43 22.51 11.59
N PRO A 108 -9.76 22.34 11.40
CA PRO A 108 -10.47 22.96 10.29
C PRO A 108 -10.33 24.48 10.37
N PRO A 109 -9.86 25.16 9.30
CA PRO A 109 -9.93 26.62 9.22
C PRO A 109 -11.37 27.11 9.38
N GLN A 110 -11.55 28.26 10.02
CA GLN A 110 -12.84 28.98 10.10
C GLN A 110 -13.49 29.15 8.71
N PRO A 111 -14.83 29.26 8.63
CA PRO A 111 -15.58 29.07 7.40
C PRO A 111 -15.21 30.10 6.33
N GLY A 112 -14.43 29.65 5.35
CA GLY A 112 -14.30 30.25 4.03
C GLY A 112 -15.23 29.56 3.04
N ILE A 113 -15.38 30.15 1.85
CA ILE A 113 -16.26 29.74 0.75
C ILE A 113 -16.34 28.20 0.64
N PRO A 114 -17.52 27.58 0.73
CA PRO A 114 -17.66 26.13 0.67
C PRO A 114 -17.05 25.63 -0.65
N ALA A 115 -16.03 24.78 -0.54
CA ALA A 115 -15.48 24.13 -1.71
C ALA A 115 -16.59 23.21 -2.24
N VAL A 116 -16.92 23.36 -3.53
CA VAL A 116 -17.90 22.50 -4.18
C VAL A 116 -17.23 21.14 -4.41
N GLY A 117 -17.08 20.36 -3.34
CA GLY A 117 -16.39 19.08 -3.37
C GLY A 117 -16.34 18.45 -1.98
N THR A 118 -17.33 17.61 -1.66
CA THR A 118 -17.33 16.68 -0.50
C THR A 118 -16.67 17.22 0.78
N ASP A 119 -17.07 18.41 1.23
CA ASP A 119 -16.82 18.88 2.60
C ASP A 119 -17.70 18.08 3.59
N ILE A 120 -17.56 16.75 3.56
CA ILE A 120 -18.14 15.86 4.57
C ILE A 120 -17.28 16.05 5.81
N GLN A 121 -17.64 17.04 6.63
CA GLN A 121 -17.04 17.23 7.95
C GLN A 121 -17.41 16.03 8.83
N LEU A 122 -16.52 15.03 8.83
CA LEU A 122 -16.64 13.88 9.70
C LEU A 122 -16.33 14.30 11.15
N PRO A 123 -16.96 13.65 12.16
CA PRO A 123 -16.68 13.95 13.56
C PRO A 123 -15.19 13.81 13.89
N PRO A 124 -14.61 14.65 14.77
CA PRO A 124 -13.19 14.57 15.15
C PRO A 124 -12.73 13.17 15.61
N LEU A 125 -13.61 12.43 16.28
CA LEU A 125 -13.35 11.05 16.72
C LEU A 125 -13.06 10.11 15.54
N TYR A 126 -13.69 10.32 14.39
CA TYR A 126 -13.43 9.54 13.18
C TYR A 126 -11.97 9.68 12.74
N TYR A 127 -11.43 10.90 12.71
CA TYR A 127 -10.04 11.14 12.31
C TYR A 127 -9.03 10.55 13.30
N VAL A 128 -9.35 10.53 14.60
CA VAL A 128 -8.52 9.86 15.61
C VAL A 128 -8.49 8.35 15.37
N CYS A 129 -9.64 7.72 15.17
CA CYS A 129 -9.73 6.28 14.85
C CYS A 129 -8.98 5.95 13.56
N LEU A 130 -9.12 6.79 12.53
CA LEU A 130 -8.46 6.61 11.25
C LEU A 130 -6.93 6.80 11.39
N GLY A 131 -6.47 7.74 12.20
CA GLY A 131 -5.07 7.91 12.55
C GLY A 131 -4.48 6.68 13.26
N ILE A 132 -5.20 6.09 14.21
CA ILE A 132 -4.77 4.85 14.88
C ILE A 132 -4.66 3.70 13.86
N LEU A 133 -5.68 3.50 13.03
CA LEU A 133 -5.67 2.47 11.98
C LEU A 133 -4.54 2.69 10.96
N ASN A 134 -4.24 3.94 10.64
CA ASN A 134 -3.18 4.34 9.72
C ASN A 134 -1.79 3.89 10.17
N PHE A 135 -1.55 3.72 11.47
CA PHE A 135 -0.31 3.15 11.99
C PHE A 135 -0.42 1.66 12.33
N LEU A 136 -1.61 1.18 12.67
CA LEU A 136 -1.81 -0.23 13.01
C LEU A 136 -1.54 -1.15 11.81
N ILE A 137 -1.93 -0.74 10.60
CA ILE A 137 -1.71 -1.53 9.38
C ILE A 137 -0.23 -1.65 9.00
N PRO A 138 0.57 -0.57 8.86
CA PRO A 138 1.99 -0.69 8.53
C PRO A 138 2.74 -1.46 9.62
N LEU A 139 2.34 -1.31 10.89
CA LEU A 139 2.88 -2.10 11.99
C LEU A 139 2.57 -3.59 11.83
N TYR A 140 1.30 -3.93 11.52
CA TYR A 140 0.87 -5.31 11.25
C TYR A 140 1.63 -5.92 10.06
N VAL A 141 1.72 -5.18 8.96
CA VAL A 141 2.46 -5.58 7.74
C VAL A 141 3.93 -5.84 8.07
N THR A 142 4.58 -4.91 8.78
CA THR A 142 5.99 -5.02 9.16
C THR A 142 6.22 -6.23 10.06
N TRP A 143 5.37 -6.40 11.08
CA TRP A 143 5.46 -7.52 12.00
C TRP A 143 5.27 -8.87 11.30
N TYR A 144 4.27 -8.98 10.41
CA TYR A 144 3.98 -10.24 9.72
C TYR A 144 5.05 -10.60 8.70
N LEU A 145 5.54 -9.62 7.92
CA LEU A 145 6.64 -9.84 6.99
C LEU A 145 7.95 -10.21 7.71
N ASN A 146 8.10 -9.82 8.98
CA ASN A 146 9.28 -10.15 9.78
C ASN A 146 9.26 -11.55 10.40
N ARG A 147 8.11 -12.25 10.41
CA ARG A 147 8.01 -13.62 10.93
C ARG A 147 8.70 -14.66 10.02
N ALA A 148 9.23 -15.71 10.65
CA ALA A 148 9.93 -16.83 10.00
C ALA A 148 9.22 -17.44 8.77
N PRO A 149 7.90 -17.73 8.77
CA PRO A 149 7.21 -18.26 7.60
C PRO A 149 7.24 -17.33 6.39
N ALA A 150 7.20 -16.01 6.59
CA ALA A 150 7.33 -15.05 5.51
C ALA A 150 8.76 -14.98 4.97
N ARG A 151 9.77 -15.07 5.85
CA ARG A 151 11.18 -15.17 5.44
C ARG A 151 11.42 -16.42 4.59
N ALA A 152 10.85 -17.56 4.98
CA ALA A 152 10.92 -18.81 4.23
C ALA A 152 10.28 -18.71 2.83
N PHE A 153 9.17 -17.96 2.69
CA PHE A 153 8.55 -17.72 1.38
C PHE A 153 9.47 -16.95 0.42
N TYR A 154 10.17 -15.92 0.92
CA TYR A 154 11.10 -15.12 0.12
C TYR A 154 12.47 -15.80 -0.07
N SER A 155 12.94 -16.60 0.89
CA SER A 155 14.22 -17.32 0.79
C SER A 155 14.14 -18.60 -0.05
N ALA A 156 12.99 -19.30 -0.05
CA ALA A 156 12.75 -20.45 -0.93
C ALA A 156 12.70 -20.09 -2.43
N ALA A 157 12.81 -18.80 -2.76
CA ALA A 157 12.96 -18.28 -4.12
C ALA A 157 14.40 -18.13 -4.59
N MET A 158 15.37 -18.24 -3.68
CA MET A 158 16.77 -18.30 -4.02
C MET A 158 17.11 -19.79 -4.24
N PRO A 159 17.24 -20.27 -5.50
CA PRO A 159 17.86 -21.57 -5.70
C PRO A 159 19.26 -21.46 -5.09
N MET A 160 19.67 -22.46 -4.32
CA MET A 160 21.04 -22.62 -3.86
C MET A 160 21.95 -22.61 -5.09
N LEU A 161 22.51 -21.45 -5.42
CA LEU A 161 23.77 -21.36 -6.12
C LEU A 161 24.82 -21.55 -5.02
N ASP A 162 25.75 -22.49 -5.24
CA ASP A 162 26.81 -22.91 -4.32
C ASP A 162 26.33 -23.98 -3.30
N THR A 163 26.75 -25.26 -3.34
CA THR A 163 28.14 -25.72 -3.12
C THR A 163 28.45 -27.11 -3.71
N SER A 164 27.92 -27.50 -4.87
CA SER A 164 28.29 -28.80 -5.51
C SER A 164 29.56 -28.74 -6.37
N GLU A 165 30.21 -27.58 -6.51
CA GLU A 165 31.35 -27.36 -7.41
C GLU A 165 32.69 -27.27 -6.68
N LYS A 166 32.82 -27.89 -5.49
CA LYS A 166 34.09 -28.00 -4.74
C LYS A 166 34.63 -29.42 -4.57
N ASN A 167 34.07 -30.40 -5.29
CA ASN A 167 34.51 -31.79 -5.25
C ASN A 167 34.86 -32.32 -6.66
N ASN A 168 35.70 -31.62 -7.42
CA ASN A 168 36.45 -32.19 -8.55
C ASN A 168 37.80 -31.50 -8.67
#